data_AF-A0A925I4D0-F1
#
_entry.id   AF-A0A925I4D0-F1
#
_cell.length_a   1.000
_cell.length_b   1.000
_cell.length_c   1.000
_cell.angle_alpha   90.00
_cell.angle_beta   90.00
_cell.angle_gamma   90.00
#
_symmetry.space_group_name_H-M   'P 1'
#
loop_
_entity.id
_entity.type
_entity.pdbx_description
1 polymer ?
#
loop_
_entity_poly.entity_id
_entity_poly.type
_entity_poly.pdbx_seq_one_letter_code
_entity_poly.pdbx_strand_id
1 'polypeptide(L)'
;SAQFKQLYLTLFAREPSKTEAAALKDFLNKQEKVIAQNASSGKFAVAVPTGLKENTNGNPLRAAAFVDLVHTVANSNDFAYRF
;
A
#
# COMPACT_ATOMS: atom_id res chain seq x y z
N SER A 1 -11.41 2.55 -3.60
CA SER A 1 -10.65 3.24 -4.66
C SER A 1 -10.26 4.68 -4.36
N ALA A 2 -10.93 5.42 -3.46
CA ALA A 2 -10.55 6.82 -3.16
C ALA A 2 -9.09 7.00 -2.69
N GLN A 3 -8.55 6.05 -1.91
CA GLN A 3 -7.16 6.07 -1.45
C GLN A 3 -6.13 5.93 -2.59
N PHE A 4 -6.40 5.07 -3.58
CA PHE A 4 -5.52 4.92 -4.76
C PHE A 4 -5.52 6.17 -5.64
N LYS A 5 -6.68 6.80 -5.79
CA LYS A 5 -6.80 8.09 -6.48
C LYS A 5 -5.98 9.17 -5.77
N GLN A 6 -6.10 9.28 -4.44
CA GLN A 6 -5.34 10.24 -3.67
C GLN A 6 -3.83 10.00 -3.76
N LEU A 7 -3.39 8.74 -3.68
CA LEU A 7 -1.97 8.38 -3.87
C LEU A 7 -1.43 8.85 -5.22
N TYR A 8 -2.17 8.61 -6.30
CA TYR A 8 -1.77 8.99 -7.65
C TYR A 8 -1.79 10.51 -7.88
N LEU A 9 -2.77 11.21 -7.32
CA LEU A 9 -2.79 12.67 -7.35
C LEU A 9 -1.58 13.27 -6.60
N THR A 10 -1.20 12.71 -5.45
CA THR A 10 -0.03 13.17 -4.69
C THR A 10 1.28 12.88 -5.42
N LEU A 11 1.44 11.69 -6.00
CA LEU A 11 2.73 11.27 -6.59
C LEU A 11 2.91 11.68 -8.05
N PHE A 12 1.84 11.72 -8.83
CA PHE A 12 1.87 11.89 -10.29
C PHE A 12 1.00 13.05 -10.80
N ALA A 13 0.32 13.79 -9.92
CA ALA A 13 -0.61 14.87 -10.27
C ALA A 13 -1.70 14.47 -11.28
N ARG A 14 -2.04 13.17 -11.37
CA ARG A 14 -3.08 12.63 -12.26
C ARG A 14 -3.85 11.51 -11.59
N GLU A 15 -4.98 11.12 -12.17
CA GLU A 15 -5.71 9.93 -11.73
C GLU A 15 -5.07 8.64 -12.30
N PRO A 16 -5.19 7.51 -11.57
CA PRO A 16 -4.78 6.22 -12.11
C PRO A 16 -5.74 5.79 -13.22
N SER A 17 -5.21 5.20 -14.29
CA SER A 17 -6.00 4.47 -15.27
C SER A 17 -6.69 3.25 -14.64
N LYS A 18 -7.66 2.67 -15.35
CA LYS A 18 -8.35 1.45 -14.89
C LYS A 18 -7.37 0.29 -14.66
N THR A 19 -6.38 0.15 -15.54
CA THR A 19 -5.35 -0.89 -15.45
C THR A 19 -4.43 -0.67 -14.26
N GLU A 20 -3.99 0.57 -14.02
CA GLU A 20 -3.17 0.92 -12.85
C GLU A 20 -3.93 0.70 -11.55
N ALA A 21 -5.19 1.14 -11.48
CA ALA A 21 -6.03 0.92 -10.30
C ALA A 21 -6.25 -0.57 -10.00
N ALA A 22 -6.38 -1.41 -11.03
CA ALA A 22 -6.44 -2.86 -10.88
C ALA A 22 -5.12 -3.43 -10.35
N ALA A 23 -3.97 -3.01 -10.91
CA ALA A 23 -2.65 -3.43 -10.44
C ALA A 23 -2.39 -3.08 -8.97
N LEU A 24 -2.77 -1.87 -8.52
CA LEU A 24 -2.67 -1.46 -7.11
C LEU A 24 -3.52 -2.34 -6.20
N LYS A 25 -4.74 -2.66 -6.64
CA LYS A 25 -5.65 -3.53 -5.88
C LYS A 25 -5.08 -4.94 -5.75
N ASP A 26 -4.53 -5.47 -6.85
CA ASP A 26 -3.94 -6.80 -6.88
C ASP A 26 -2.68 -6.87 -6.03
N PHE A 27 -1.82 -5.85 -6.09
CA PHE A 27 -0.67 -5.74 -5.20
C PHE A 27 -1.11 -5.76 -3.74
N LEU A 28 -2.10 -4.94 -3.37
CA LEU A 28 -2.57 -4.84 -2.00
C LEU A 28 -3.13 -6.18 -1.49
N ASN A 29 -3.87 -6.90 -2.33
CA ASN A 29 -4.40 -8.23 -2.00
C ASN A 29 -3.29 -9.29 -1.87
N LYS A 30 -2.25 -9.23 -2.70
CA LYS A 30 -1.09 -10.13 -2.62
C LYS A 30 -0.27 -9.85 -1.36
N GLN A 31 0.02 -8.59 -1.10
CA GLN A 31 0.85 -8.18 0.02
C GLN A 31 0.18 -8.48 1.36
N GLU A 32 -1.14 -8.29 1.47
CA GLU A 32 -1.89 -8.70 2.65
C GLU A 32 -1.74 -10.20 2.96
N LYS A 33 -1.75 -11.07 1.93
CA LYS A 33 -1.52 -12.52 2.11
C LYS A 33 -0.09 -12.82 2.54
N VAL A 34 0.89 -12.14 1.95
CA VAL A 34 2.31 -12.29 2.31
C VAL A 34 2.53 -11.90 3.78
N ILE A 35 1.97 -10.78 4.21
CA ILE A 35 2.06 -10.33 5.61
C ILE A 35 1.33 -11.30 6.53
N ALA A 36 0.15 -11.81 6.16
CA ALA A 36 -0.56 -12.83 6.93
C ALA A 36 0.26 -14.12 7.12
N GLN A 37 0.94 -14.58 6.05
CA GLN A 37 1.83 -15.74 6.12
C GLN A 37 3.04 -15.46 7.01
N ASN A 38 3.66 -14.29 6.90
CA ASN A 38 4.81 -13.90 7.73
C ASN A 38 4.44 -13.66 9.21
N ALA A 39 3.22 -13.21 9.47
CA ALA A 39 2.67 -13.09 10.82
C ALA A 39 2.55 -14.47 11.48
N SER A 40 2.08 -15.48 10.74
CA SER A 40 1.95 -16.85 11.24
C SER A 40 3.29 -17.55 11.50
N SER A 41 4.40 -17.06 10.93
CA SER A 41 5.75 -17.62 11.12
C SER A 41 6.53 -17.00 12.29
N GLY A 42 5.88 -16.18 13.13
CA GLY A 42 6.48 -15.61 14.34
C GLY A 42 7.33 -14.35 14.13
N LYS A 43 7.49 -13.89 12.88
CA LYS A 43 8.13 -12.60 12.54
C LYS A 43 7.08 -11.51 12.38
N PHE A 44 6.37 -11.17 13.46
CA PHE A 44 5.34 -10.13 13.44
C PHE A 44 5.94 -8.72 13.53
N ALA A 45 6.62 -8.27 12.47
CA ALA A 45 7.04 -6.88 12.29
C ALA A 45 6.08 -6.19 11.32
N VAL A 46 4.86 -5.90 11.79
CA VAL A 46 3.85 -5.20 11.00
C VAL A 46 4.08 -3.70 11.16
N ALA A 47 4.43 -3.01 10.08
CA ALA A 47 4.53 -1.55 10.04
C ALA A 47 3.11 -0.95 10.15
N VAL A 48 2.61 -0.80 11.37
CA VAL A 48 1.34 -0.11 11.63
C VAL A 48 1.59 1.40 11.57
N PRO A 49 0.77 2.19 10.87
CA PRO A 49 0.94 3.64 10.83
C PRO A 49 0.88 4.25 12.23
N THR A 50 1.92 4.98 12.64
CA THR A 50 1.97 5.67 13.92
C THR A 50 1.01 6.87 13.88
N GLY A 51 -0.10 6.80 14.65
CA GLY A 51 -1.11 7.87 14.72
C GLY A 51 -2.56 7.42 14.56
N LEU A 52 -2.82 6.14 14.27
CA LEU A 52 -4.17 5.59 14.38
C LEU A 52 -4.57 5.51 15.86
N LYS A 53 -5.58 6.30 16.28
CA LYS A 53 -6.24 6.11 17.58
C LYS A 53 -6.74 4.68 17.64
N GLU A 54 -6.55 3.99 18.77
CA GLU A 54 -6.70 2.54 19.00
C GLU A 54 -8.04 1.89 18.60
N ASN A 55 -8.97 2.63 17.99
CA ASN A 55 -10.32 2.20 17.70
C ASN A 55 -10.69 2.31 16.21
N THR A 56 -9.78 1.90 15.33
CA THR A 56 -10.18 1.56 13.96
C THR A 56 -10.39 0.05 13.88
N ASN A 57 -11.63 -0.38 13.68
CA ASN A 57 -12.06 -1.73 13.28
C ASN A 57 -11.49 -2.16 11.90
N GLY A 58 -10.26 -1.75 11.57
CA GLY A 58 -9.58 -2.01 10.31
C GLY A 58 -8.62 -3.18 10.43
N ASN A 59 -8.51 -3.97 9.38
CA ASN A 59 -7.57 -5.09 9.32
C ASN A 59 -6.11 -4.54 9.35
N PRO A 60 -5.31 -4.83 10.39
CA PRO A 60 -3.96 -4.30 10.53
C PRO A 60 -3.01 -4.80 9.43
N LEU A 61 -3.24 -6.00 8.89
CA LEU A 61 -2.48 -6.55 7.77
C LEU A 61 -2.72 -5.73 6.49
N ARG A 62 -3.97 -5.29 6.30
CA ARG A 62 -4.34 -4.42 5.17
C ARG A 62 -3.68 -3.05 5.28
N ALA A 63 -3.58 -2.52 6.51
CA ALA A 63 -2.91 -1.25 6.76
C ALA A 63 -1.42 -1.33 6.45
N ALA A 64 -0.73 -2.38 6.90
CA ALA A 64 0.69 -2.58 6.59
C ALA A 64 0.94 -2.84 5.09
N ALA A 65 0.10 -3.66 4.45
CA ALA A 65 0.18 -3.88 3.00
C ALA A 65 0.01 -2.57 2.21
N PHE A 66 -0.77 -1.62 2.73
CA PHE A 66 -0.95 -0.31 2.12
C PHE A 66 0.30 0.58 2.29
N VAL A 67 0.97 0.54 3.44
CA VAL A 67 2.24 1.23 3.65
C VAL A 67 3.30 0.71 2.67
N ASP A 68 3.42 -0.61 2.51
CA ASP A 68 4.31 -1.24 1.53
C ASP A 68 3.98 -0.82 0.09
N LEU A 69 2.69 -0.71 -0.25
CA LEU A 69 2.24 -0.22 -1.55
C LEU A 69 2.71 1.22 -1.77
N VAL A 70 2.51 2.12 -0.79
CA VAL A 70 2.93 3.53 -0.90
C VAL A 70 4.44 3.61 -1.09
N HIS A 71 5.23 2.88 -0.32
CA HIS A 71 6.68 2.83 -0.49
C HIS A 71 7.08 2.32 -1.88
N THR A 72 6.44 1.24 -2.35
CA THR A 72 6.73 0.66 -3.67
C THR A 72 6.43 1.65 -4.79
N VAL A 73 5.28 2.33 -4.75
CA VAL A 73 4.86 3.28 -5.79
C VAL A 73 5.71 4.56 -5.75
N ALA A 74 6.00 5.08 -4.56
CA ALA A 74 6.88 6.25 -4.41
C ALA A 74 8.30 5.96 -4.92
N ASN A 75 8.87 4.80 -4.58
CA ASN A 75 10.19 4.39 -5.05
C ASN A 75 10.20 4.11 -6.56
N SER A 76 9.10 3.58 -7.12
CA SER A 76 8.98 3.37 -8.56
C SER A 76 8.91 4.68 -9.35
N ASN A 77 8.42 5.76 -8.73
CA ASN A 77 8.35 7.09 -9.34
C ASN A 77 9.74 7.75 -9.44
N ASP A 78 10.61 7.56 -8.44
CA ASP A 78 11.97 8.12 -8.44
C ASP A 78 12.84 7.56 -9.60
N PHE A 79 12.55 6.35 -10.08
CA PHE A 79 13.19 5.76 -11.26
C PHE A 79 12.64 6.26 -12.61
N ALA A 80 11.41 6.81 -12.65
CA ALA A 80 10.82 7.29 -13.90
C ALA A 80 11.42 8.62 -14.39
N TYR A 81 12.09 9.38 -13.51
CA TYR A 81 12.73 10.67 -13.82
C TYR A 81 14.19 10.57 -14.29
N ARG A 82 14.69 9.38 -14.63
CA ARG A 82 16.06 9.20 -15.15
C ARG A 82 16.10 8.79 -16.61
N PHE A 83 15.44 9.53 -17.52
CA PHE A 83 15.81 9.60 -18.94
C PHE A 83 15.44 10.95 -19.52
#